data_AF-A0A350ZZ61-F1
#
_entry.id   AF-A0A350ZZ61-F1
#
_cell.length_a   1.000
_cell.length_b   1.000
_cell.length_c   1.000
_cell.angle_alpha   90.00
_cell.angle_beta   90.00
_cell.angle_gamma   90.00
#
_symmetry.space_group_name_H-M   'P 1'
#
loop_
_entity.id
_entity.type
_entity.pdbx_description
1 polymer ?
#
loop_
_entity_poly.entity_id
_entity_poly.type
_entity_poly.pdbx_seq_one_letter_code
_entity_poly.pdbx_strand_id
1 'polypeptide(L)'
;MSSKQDLTRQFTAEEGIIHIGGIEALVRLTMDQIRFDRRRGLNNAMFISGYRGSPVGMLDANFIKQQKLLLQHNIQFVDGLNEDLAATAVWGTQMMHTVGKQKFDGVVGTWYGKAPGVDRSGDALKHANYTGTLRNGGVLAIFGDDPSCKSSSLPSQSEAMFYHVGIPSLYPGNVQDILDFGLHGYYLSRISGLWAGLKIVTNVADGSGSAIVAPDRLKFVTPVVELDGRPYTPEVNLGMNVRKDALDMERTLYYARQELARLYARENGLNKVTLPNADAWLGIITAGKTYHDLRQAFMEMGLDDDALRRAGVRILKIGMLNPLQPDDIRDFARGLEEILVVEEKRPFIELFAKEILYGTANAPRIVGKRDEEGRDLLPFHGEFESDIIARALHARLSRKTRLESAEAWIRRLDEIHSRNALTTLTRSAWYCSGCPHNTSTKAPDGSIVSAGIGCHTMAMWMKRGVVMGTHMGAEGAQWIGMQPFTDTQHIFQNMGDGTYAHS
;
A
#
# COMPACT_ATOMS: atom_id res chain seq x y z
N MET A 1 -22.96 -3.95 -36.65
CA MET A 1 -23.61 -4.52 -35.45
C MET A 1 -22.63 -4.39 -34.30
N SER A 2 -22.79 -3.36 -33.47
CA SER A 2 -21.99 -3.22 -32.24
C SER A 2 -22.33 -4.41 -31.35
N SER A 3 -21.37 -5.30 -31.12
CA SER A 3 -21.56 -6.41 -30.18
C SER A 3 -21.99 -5.81 -28.85
N LYS A 4 -23.08 -6.29 -28.25
CA LYS A 4 -23.42 -5.98 -26.86
C LYS A 4 -22.18 -6.24 -26.02
N GLN A 5 -21.47 -5.18 -25.64
CA GLN A 5 -20.28 -5.29 -24.81
C GLN A 5 -20.77 -5.82 -23.48
N ASP A 6 -20.33 -7.03 -23.12
CA ASP A 6 -20.56 -7.56 -21.78
C ASP A 6 -19.78 -6.68 -20.80
N LEU A 7 -20.49 -5.75 -20.17
CA LEU A 7 -19.95 -4.80 -19.19
C LEU A 7 -19.42 -5.51 -17.92
N THR A 8 -19.66 -6.81 -17.78
CA THR A 8 -19.13 -7.62 -16.67
C THR A 8 -17.88 -8.40 -17.05
N ARG A 9 -17.43 -8.36 -18.31
CA ARG A 9 -16.28 -9.15 -18.80
C ARG A 9 -15.02 -8.97 -17.95
N GLN A 10 -14.74 -7.75 -17.49
CA GLN A 10 -13.60 -7.48 -16.60
C GLN A 10 -13.67 -8.23 -15.26
N PHE A 11 -14.88 -8.61 -14.82
CA PHE A 11 -15.14 -9.40 -13.61
C PHE A 11 -15.39 -10.89 -13.87
N THR A 12 -15.77 -11.29 -15.09
CA THR A 12 -16.17 -12.68 -15.39
C THR A 12 -15.14 -13.45 -16.20
N ALA A 13 -14.42 -12.81 -17.12
CA ALA A 13 -13.45 -13.48 -17.98
C ALA A 13 -12.39 -14.24 -17.18
N GLU A 14 -12.09 -15.48 -17.55
CA GLU A 14 -11.05 -16.29 -16.91
C GLU A 14 -9.76 -16.35 -17.73
N GLU A 15 -9.84 -15.98 -19.01
CA GLU A 15 -8.71 -15.98 -19.95
C GLU A 15 -8.73 -14.75 -20.88
N GLY A 16 -7.55 -14.37 -21.36
CA GLY A 16 -7.33 -13.29 -22.33
C GLY A 16 -6.95 -11.95 -21.70
N ILE A 17 -7.17 -10.87 -22.45
CA ILE A 17 -6.87 -9.49 -22.02
C ILE A 17 -8.17 -8.80 -21.63
N ILE A 18 -8.16 -8.17 -20.46
CA ILE A 18 -9.23 -7.30 -19.97
C ILE A 18 -8.71 -5.87 -19.79
N HIS A 19 -9.60 -4.89 -19.87
CA HIS A 19 -9.33 -3.52 -19.44
C HIS A 19 -10.08 -3.26 -18.13
N ILE A 20 -9.41 -2.70 -17.14
CA ILE A 20 -9.96 -2.56 -15.79
C ILE A 20 -9.34 -1.38 -15.04
N GLY A 21 -10.11 -0.71 -14.18
CA GLY A 21 -9.60 0.29 -13.23
C GLY A 21 -8.95 -0.32 -11.99
N GLY A 22 -8.16 0.44 -11.24
CA GLY A 22 -7.49 -0.02 -10.03
C GLY A 22 -8.45 -0.52 -8.94
N ILE A 23 -9.48 0.27 -8.62
CA ILE A 23 -10.53 -0.15 -7.67
C ILE A 23 -11.27 -1.40 -8.16
N GLU A 24 -11.58 -1.48 -9.45
CA GLU A 24 -12.24 -2.64 -10.02
C GLU A 24 -11.34 -3.88 -10.00
N ALA A 25 -10.02 -3.72 -10.17
CA ALA A 25 -9.05 -4.80 -10.05
C ALA A 25 -9.00 -5.36 -8.63
N LEU A 26 -9.13 -4.52 -7.59
CA LEU A 26 -9.25 -4.99 -6.19
C LEU A 26 -10.53 -5.80 -5.98
N VAL A 27 -11.67 -5.38 -6.57
CA VAL A 27 -12.90 -6.18 -6.52
C VAL A 27 -12.73 -7.50 -7.28
N ARG A 28 -12.17 -7.46 -8.49
CA ARG A 28 -11.92 -8.66 -9.30
C ARG A 28 -11.00 -9.65 -8.59
N LEU A 29 -9.96 -9.16 -7.92
CA LEU A 29 -9.00 -9.96 -7.16
C LEU A 29 -9.71 -10.89 -6.14
N THR A 30 -10.78 -10.41 -5.49
CA THR A 30 -11.56 -11.23 -4.53
C THR A 30 -12.19 -12.45 -5.20
N MET A 31 -12.69 -12.29 -6.42
CA MET A 31 -13.27 -13.37 -7.23
C MET A 31 -12.19 -14.30 -7.76
N ASP A 32 -11.04 -13.75 -8.17
CA ASP A 32 -9.90 -14.54 -8.61
C ASP A 32 -9.33 -15.43 -7.51
N GLN A 33 -9.28 -14.94 -6.27
CA GLN A 33 -8.86 -15.75 -5.13
C GLN A 33 -9.79 -16.96 -4.92
N ILE A 34 -11.12 -16.77 -4.99
CA ILE A 34 -12.06 -17.89 -4.88
C ILE A 34 -11.93 -18.86 -6.06
N ARG A 35 -11.73 -18.35 -7.29
CA ARG A 35 -11.51 -19.20 -8.47
C ARG A 35 -10.24 -20.02 -8.33
N PHE A 36 -9.17 -19.40 -7.83
CA PHE A 36 -7.91 -20.06 -7.54
C PHE A 36 -8.09 -21.20 -6.52
N ASP A 37 -8.83 -20.96 -5.43
CA ASP A 37 -9.11 -21.99 -4.42
C ASP A 37 -9.96 -23.14 -4.96
N ARG A 38 -11.00 -22.84 -5.75
CA ARG A 38 -11.84 -23.87 -6.40
C ARG A 38 -11.05 -24.78 -7.32
N ARG A 39 -10.09 -24.24 -8.07
CA ARG A 39 -9.20 -25.03 -8.94
C ARG A 39 -8.26 -25.94 -8.14
N ARG A 40 -8.00 -25.62 -6.88
CA ARG A 40 -7.26 -26.47 -5.92
C ARG A 40 -8.17 -27.47 -5.19
N GLY A 41 -9.45 -27.55 -5.55
CA GLY A 41 -10.41 -28.44 -4.93
C GLY A 41 -10.96 -27.95 -3.59
N LEU A 42 -10.77 -26.68 -3.23
CA LEU A 42 -11.27 -26.09 -2.00
C LEU A 42 -12.62 -25.38 -2.22
N ASN A 43 -13.59 -25.67 -1.37
CA ASN A 43 -14.83 -24.93 -1.26
C ASN A 43 -14.69 -23.84 -0.19
N ASN A 44 -13.90 -22.81 -0.50
CA ASN A 44 -13.73 -21.65 0.38
C ASN A 44 -14.81 -20.58 0.17
N ALA A 45 -14.99 -19.74 1.20
CA ALA A 45 -15.71 -18.48 1.14
C ALA A 45 -14.74 -17.30 1.40
N MET A 46 -15.21 -16.07 1.21
CA MET A 46 -14.46 -14.87 1.57
C MET A 46 -15.33 -13.89 2.35
N PHE A 47 -14.72 -13.23 3.33
CA PHE A 47 -15.30 -12.13 4.08
C PHE A 47 -14.50 -10.86 3.85
N ILE A 48 -15.21 -9.76 3.57
CA ILE A 48 -14.63 -8.46 3.27
C ILE A 48 -15.23 -7.43 4.21
N SER A 49 -14.37 -6.66 4.88
CA SER A 49 -14.78 -5.50 5.65
C SER A 49 -13.69 -4.44 5.66
N GLY A 50 -14.05 -3.18 5.81
CA GLY A 50 -13.12 -2.07 5.84
C GLY A 50 -13.86 -0.75 6.04
N TYR A 51 -13.10 0.34 6.03
CA TYR A 51 -13.68 1.68 6.10
C TYR A 51 -13.17 2.55 4.96
N ARG A 52 -14.09 3.29 4.36
CA ARG A 52 -13.84 4.14 3.20
C ARG A 52 -12.87 5.29 3.50
N GLY A 53 -11.86 5.41 2.64
CA GLY A 53 -10.99 6.58 2.56
C GLY A 53 -10.09 6.52 1.33
N SER A 54 -9.98 7.62 0.59
CA SER A 54 -9.12 7.70 -0.61
C SER A 54 -7.67 7.30 -0.25
N PRO A 55 -6.99 6.42 -1.00
CA PRO A 55 -7.31 6.01 -2.36
C PRO A 55 -8.29 4.84 -2.50
N VAL A 56 -8.69 4.18 -1.40
CA VAL A 56 -9.62 3.04 -1.42
C VAL A 56 -11.08 3.43 -1.14
N GLY A 57 -11.41 4.72 -1.10
CA GLY A 57 -12.70 5.22 -0.65
C GLY A 57 -13.90 4.87 -1.53
N MET A 58 -13.68 4.39 -2.75
CA MET A 58 -14.73 3.92 -3.66
C MET A 58 -14.90 2.40 -3.66
N LEU A 59 -14.13 1.67 -2.85
CA LEU A 59 -14.11 0.21 -2.88
C LEU A 59 -15.45 -0.39 -2.41
N ASP A 60 -16.02 0.16 -1.33
CA ASP A 60 -17.32 -0.22 -0.74
C ASP A 60 -18.45 -0.14 -1.78
N ALA A 61 -18.53 1.00 -2.47
CA ALA A 61 -19.53 1.25 -3.50
C ALA A 61 -19.40 0.25 -4.66
N ASN A 62 -18.16 -0.15 -4.99
CA ASN A 62 -17.93 -1.16 -6.02
C ASN A 62 -18.26 -2.58 -5.54
N PHE A 63 -18.02 -2.93 -4.27
CA PHE A 63 -18.49 -4.20 -3.71
C PHE A 63 -20.01 -4.28 -3.69
N ILE A 64 -20.70 -3.21 -3.27
CA ILE A 64 -22.17 -3.13 -3.29
C ILE A 64 -22.68 -3.26 -4.73
N LYS A 65 -22.08 -2.54 -5.68
CA LYS A 65 -22.45 -2.62 -7.11
C LYS A 65 -22.33 -4.04 -7.66
N GLN A 66 -21.32 -4.81 -7.21
CA GLN A 66 -21.07 -6.19 -7.66
C GLN A 66 -21.63 -7.26 -6.71
N GLN A 67 -22.45 -6.91 -5.72
CA GLN A 67 -22.88 -7.81 -4.65
C GLN A 67 -23.46 -9.14 -5.15
N LYS A 68 -24.29 -9.10 -6.20
CA LYS A 68 -24.88 -10.32 -6.79
C LYS A 68 -23.79 -11.28 -7.30
N LEU A 69 -22.78 -10.76 -7.97
CA LEU A 69 -21.67 -11.56 -8.52
C LEU A 69 -20.76 -12.07 -7.39
N LEU A 70 -20.50 -11.25 -6.37
CA LEU A 70 -19.74 -11.65 -5.18
C LEU A 70 -20.41 -12.81 -4.44
N LEU A 71 -21.73 -12.75 -4.23
CA LEU A 71 -22.48 -13.83 -3.56
C LEU A 71 -22.45 -15.16 -4.34
N GLN A 72 -22.44 -15.13 -5.68
CA GLN A 72 -22.24 -16.33 -6.51
C GLN A 72 -20.86 -16.98 -6.30
N HIS A 73 -19.89 -16.21 -5.81
CA HIS A 73 -18.56 -16.66 -5.44
C HIS A 73 -18.41 -16.94 -3.93
N ASN A 74 -19.50 -17.01 -3.14
CA ASN A 74 -19.44 -17.13 -1.67
C ASN A 74 -18.65 -16.00 -1.00
N ILE A 75 -18.71 -14.79 -1.57
CA ILE A 75 -18.03 -13.61 -1.04
C ILE A 75 -19.05 -12.72 -0.34
N GLN A 76 -18.86 -12.51 0.96
CA GLN A 76 -19.68 -11.65 1.79
C GLN A 76 -18.95 -10.34 2.10
N PHE A 77 -19.52 -9.23 1.66
CA PHE A 77 -19.10 -7.89 2.07
C PHE A 77 -19.96 -7.40 3.24
N VAL A 78 -19.32 -6.83 4.25
CA VAL A 78 -19.96 -6.13 5.38
C VAL A 78 -19.23 -4.81 5.59
N ASP A 79 -19.96 -3.70 5.45
CA ASP A 79 -19.43 -2.36 5.71
C ASP A 79 -18.93 -2.26 7.16
N GLY A 80 -17.73 -1.71 7.35
CA GLY A 80 -17.14 -1.53 8.67
C GLY A 80 -17.65 -0.26 9.33
N LEU A 81 -17.88 -0.30 10.66
CA LEU A 81 -18.16 0.93 11.41
C LEU A 81 -16.92 1.85 11.44
N ASN A 82 -15.75 1.24 11.64
CA ASN A 82 -14.43 1.85 11.56
C ASN A 82 -13.42 0.76 11.15
N GLU A 83 -12.18 1.17 10.88
CA GLU A 83 -11.12 0.29 10.44
C GLU A 83 -10.75 -0.80 11.46
N ASP A 84 -10.83 -0.47 12.75
CA ASP A 84 -10.42 -1.35 13.86
C ASP A 84 -11.40 -2.52 14.06
N LEU A 85 -12.70 -2.22 14.07
CA LEU A 85 -13.76 -3.22 14.13
C LEU A 85 -13.84 -4.02 12.82
N ALA A 86 -13.56 -3.42 11.68
CA ALA A 86 -13.46 -4.14 10.41
C ALA A 86 -12.29 -5.14 10.44
N ALA A 87 -11.11 -4.74 10.96
CA ALA A 87 -9.97 -5.63 11.12
C ALA A 87 -10.32 -6.79 12.06
N THR A 88 -10.99 -6.49 13.18
CA THR A 88 -11.45 -7.48 14.16
C THR A 88 -12.46 -8.47 13.55
N ALA A 89 -13.39 -7.99 12.72
CA ALA A 89 -14.35 -8.84 12.03
C ALA A 89 -13.67 -9.79 11.03
N VAL A 90 -12.71 -9.27 10.25
CA VAL A 90 -11.88 -10.08 9.34
C VAL A 90 -11.07 -11.10 10.12
N TRP A 91 -10.46 -10.71 11.23
CA TRP A 91 -9.71 -11.59 12.12
C TRP A 91 -10.56 -12.74 12.67
N GLY A 92 -11.80 -12.49 13.06
CA GLY A 92 -12.73 -13.53 13.53
C GLY A 92 -12.90 -14.69 12.54
N THR A 93 -12.80 -14.43 11.23
CA THR A 93 -12.87 -15.49 10.20
C THR A 93 -11.70 -16.48 10.25
N GLN A 94 -10.58 -16.08 10.85
CA GLN A 94 -9.41 -16.94 11.05
C GLN A 94 -9.51 -17.76 12.35
N MET A 95 -10.60 -17.62 13.10
CA MET A 95 -10.88 -18.41 14.30
C MET A 95 -12.06 -19.35 14.13
N MET A 96 -12.57 -19.57 12.92
CA MET A 96 -13.80 -20.35 12.69
C MET A 96 -13.78 -21.77 13.29
N HIS A 97 -12.59 -22.35 13.51
CA HIS A 97 -12.44 -23.65 14.16
C HIS A 97 -12.84 -23.66 15.64
N THR A 98 -12.94 -22.50 16.30
CA THR A 98 -13.35 -22.38 17.70
C THR A 98 -14.86 -22.31 17.87
N VAL A 99 -15.60 -22.01 16.80
CA VAL A 99 -17.05 -21.73 16.84
C VAL A 99 -17.85 -22.76 16.06
N GLY A 100 -17.78 -24.01 16.51
CA GLY A 100 -18.67 -25.09 16.06
C GLY A 100 -18.42 -25.58 14.62
N LYS A 101 -19.48 -26.10 13.99
CA LYS A 101 -19.38 -26.75 12.67
C LYS A 101 -19.24 -25.72 11.54
N GLN A 102 -18.21 -25.89 10.72
CA GLN A 102 -17.91 -25.02 9.59
C GLN A 102 -18.72 -25.39 8.34
N LYS A 103 -19.11 -24.38 7.55
CA LYS A 103 -19.86 -24.55 6.28
C LYS A 103 -18.96 -24.68 5.05
N PHE A 104 -17.73 -24.19 5.14
CA PHE A 104 -16.74 -24.09 4.07
C PHE A 104 -15.41 -24.68 4.54
N ASP A 105 -14.52 -25.03 3.62
CA ASP A 105 -13.19 -25.57 3.95
C ASP A 105 -12.27 -24.54 4.62
N GLY A 106 -12.57 -23.25 4.42
CA GLY A 106 -11.90 -22.10 5.01
C GLY A 106 -12.57 -20.79 4.59
N VAL A 107 -12.22 -19.70 5.28
CA VAL A 107 -12.68 -18.35 4.96
C VAL A 107 -11.46 -17.45 4.75
N VAL A 108 -11.37 -16.87 3.56
CA VAL A 108 -10.36 -15.85 3.24
C VAL A 108 -10.85 -14.49 3.73
N GLY A 109 -9.97 -13.69 4.30
CA GLY A 109 -10.28 -12.35 4.77
C GLY A 109 -9.72 -11.26 3.85
N THR A 110 -10.50 -10.21 3.61
CA THR A 110 -10.00 -8.96 3.03
C THR A 110 -10.33 -7.81 3.97
N TRP A 111 -9.29 -7.14 4.46
CA TRP A 111 -9.44 -5.87 5.16
C TRP A 111 -9.03 -4.72 4.25
N TYR A 112 -9.69 -3.57 4.34
CA TYR A 112 -9.19 -2.35 3.71
C TYR A 112 -9.36 -1.10 4.56
N GLY A 113 -8.42 -0.16 4.40
CA GLY A 113 -8.47 1.13 5.07
C GLY A 113 -7.44 2.10 4.50
N LYS A 114 -7.63 3.39 4.75
CA LYS A 114 -6.61 4.41 4.46
C LYS A 114 -5.54 4.39 5.57
N ALA A 115 -4.38 4.96 5.31
CA ALA A 115 -3.28 5.10 6.26
C ALA A 115 -3.66 5.53 7.71
N PRO A 116 -4.48 6.56 8.00
CA PRO A 116 -4.86 6.85 9.38
C PRO A 116 -5.67 5.72 10.03
N GLY A 117 -6.40 4.94 9.23
CA GLY A 117 -7.06 3.72 9.66
C GLY A 117 -6.07 2.60 10.00
N VAL A 118 -4.95 2.50 9.28
CA VAL A 118 -3.82 1.63 9.64
C VAL A 118 -3.22 2.07 10.98
N ASP A 119 -2.95 3.38 11.13
CA ASP A 119 -2.37 3.94 12.36
C ASP A 119 -3.27 3.65 13.58
N ARG A 120 -4.58 3.87 13.44
CA ARG A 120 -5.56 3.64 14.52
C ARG A 120 -5.77 2.15 14.83
N SER A 121 -5.77 1.30 13.81
CA SER A 121 -6.03 -0.14 13.95
C SER A 121 -4.77 -0.96 14.26
N GLY A 122 -3.65 -0.30 14.60
CA GLY A 122 -2.37 -0.97 14.84
C GLY A 122 -2.47 -2.08 15.89
N ASP A 123 -3.29 -1.90 16.93
CA ASP A 123 -3.51 -2.93 17.95
C ASP A 123 -4.30 -4.13 17.42
N ALA A 124 -5.42 -3.92 16.72
CA ALA A 124 -6.20 -4.99 16.10
C ALA A 124 -5.38 -5.76 15.06
N LEU A 125 -4.63 -5.04 14.20
CA LEU A 125 -3.73 -5.65 13.22
C LEU A 125 -2.62 -6.48 13.87
N LYS A 126 -2.05 -5.99 14.99
CA LYS A 126 -1.03 -6.71 15.75
C LYS A 126 -1.59 -8.01 16.32
N HIS A 127 -2.72 -7.95 17.03
CA HIS A 127 -3.36 -9.14 17.60
C HIS A 127 -3.72 -10.15 16.50
N ALA A 128 -4.31 -9.68 15.41
CA ALA A 128 -4.69 -10.52 14.30
C ALA A 128 -3.50 -11.21 13.64
N ASN A 129 -2.41 -10.48 13.41
CA ASN A 129 -1.22 -11.06 12.82
C ASN A 129 -0.48 -11.99 13.80
N TYR A 130 -0.38 -11.65 15.08
CA TYR A 130 0.27 -12.49 16.09
C TYR A 130 -0.43 -13.85 16.23
N THR A 131 -1.76 -13.88 16.25
CA THR A 131 -2.53 -15.14 16.32
C THR A 131 -2.44 -15.98 15.05
N GLY A 132 -2.27 -15.33 13.90
CA GLY A 132 -2.09 -15.97 12.61
C GLY A 132 -3.38 -16.40 11.91
N THR A 133 -3.23 -17.04 10.75
CA THR A 133 -4.33 -17.38 9.84
C THR A 133 -4.54 -18.89 9.71
N LEU A 134 -5.77 -19.29 9.36
CA LEU A 134 -6.06 -20.71 9.10
C LEU A 134 -5.37 -21.20 7.83
N ARG A 135 -5.02 -22.50 7.80
CA ARG A 135 -4.42 -23.18 6.64
C ARG A 135 -5.21 -22.97 5.35
N ASN A 136 -6.54 -23.07 5.43
CA ASN A 136 -7.45 -22.84 4.31
C ASN A 136 -8.05 -21.42 4.31
N GLY A 137 -7.62 -20.54 5.21
CA GLY A 137 -8.02 -19.14 5.29
C GLY A 137 -7.01 -18.21 4.61
N GLY A 138 -6.42 -17.30 5.38
CA GLY A 138 -5.49 -16.27 4.89
C GLY A 138 -6.18 -14.92 4.76
N VAL A 139 -5.42 -13.84 4.93
CA VAL A 139 -5.92 -12.47 4.96
C VAL A 139 -5.05 -11.54 4.12
N LEU A 140 -5.69 -10.74 3.27
CA LEU A 140 -5.08 -9.62 2.58
C LEU A 140 -5.58 -8.30 3.17
N ALA A 141 -4.66 -7.50 3.71
CA ALA A 141 -4.90 -6.16 4.21
C ALA A 141 -4.53 -5.13 3.14
N ILE A 142 -5.52 -4.58 2.44
CA ILE A 142 -5.36 -3.55 1.42
C ILE A 142 -5.29 -2.19 2.10
N PHE A 143 -4.13 -1.55 2.10
CA PHE A 143 -3.97 -0.25 2.75
C PHE A 143 -3.69 0.86 1.74
N GLY A 144 -4.47 1.93 1.84
CA GLY A 144 -4.39 3.09 0.98
C GLY A 144 -3.46 4.17 1.54
N ASP A 145 -2.36 4.46 0.85
CA ASP A 145 -1.47 5.58 1.18
C ASP A 145 -1.70 6.80 0.26
N ASP A 146 -1.57 8.00 0.84
CA ASP A 146 -1.67 9.28 0.14
C ASP A 146 -0.40 10.11 0.46
N PRO A 147 0.71 9.88 -0.28
CA PRO A 147 2.01 10.51 0.00
C PRO A 147 2.00 12.04 -0.09
N SER A 148 1.09 12.59 -0.90
CA SER A 148 0.90 14.02 -1.16
C SER A 148 -0.21 14.65 -0.34
N CYS A 149 -0.91 13.90 0.51
CA CYS A 149 -1.99 14.43 1.34
C CYS A 149 -3.11 15.11 0.51
N LYS A 150 -3.42 14.59 -0.69
CA LYS A 150 -4.44 15.19 -1.58
C LYS A 150 -5.83 15.19 -0.93
N SER A 151 -6.07 14.21 -0.08
CA SER A 151 -7.37 13.96 0.57
C SER A 151 -7.22 13.49 2.03
N SER A 152 -6.05 13.70 2.62
CA SER A 152 -5.75 13.37 4.02
C SER A 152 -5.60 14.65 4.84
N SER A 153 -5.62 14.52 6.17
CA SER A 153 -5.17 15.59 7.06
C SER A 153 -3.64 15.69 7.10
N LEU A 154 -2.94 14.55 6.92
CA LEU A 154 -1.48 14.46 6.89
C LEU A 154 -1.01 13.51 5.77
N PRO A 155 0.16 13.76 5.14
CA PRO A 155 0.71 12.86 4.14
C PRO A 155 1.22 11.57 4.78
N SER A 156 0.95 10.42 4.17
CA SER A 156 1.14 9.11 4.81
C SER A 156 2.20 8.23 4.16
N GLN A 157 2.66 7.23 4.92
CA GLN A 157 3.56 6.14 4.49
C GLN A 157 3.42 5.00 5.51
N SER A 158 2.65 3.97 5.17
CA SER A 158 2.18 2.95 6.12
C SER A 158 3.14 1.77 6.32
N GLU A 159 4.21 1.66 5.52
CA GLU A 159 5.14 0.52 5.54
C GLU A 159 5.80 0.28 6.90
N ALA A 160 6.19 1.36 7.59
CA ALA A 160 6.78 1.26 8.92
C ALA A 160 5.80 0.69 9.97
N MET A 161 4.50 0.97 9.81
CA MET A 161 3.46 0.43 10.68
C MET A 161 3.27 -1.06 10.42
N PHE A 162 3.20 -1.47 9.15
CA PHE A 162 3.15 -2.89 8.77
C PHE A 162 4.40 -3.66 9.22
N TYR A 163 5.58 -3.06 9.11
CA TYR A 163 6.82 -3.61 9.68
C TYR A 163 6.69 -3.82 11.20
N HIS A 164 6.21 -2.81 11.93
CA HIS A 164 6.03 -2.90 13.39
C HIS A 164 5.10 -4.03 13.83
N VAL A 165 4.01 -4.28 13.10
CA VAL A 165 3.06 -5.37 13.43
C VAL A 165 3.45 -6.72 12.81
N GLY A 166 4.58 -6.78 12.10
CA GLY A 166 5.08 -8.01 11.47
C GLY A 166 4.22 -8.47 10.30
N ILE A 167 3.59 -7.57 9.55
CA ILE A 167 2.81 -7.92 8.35
C ILE A 167 3.69 -7.64 7.12
N PRO A 168 3.92 -8.64 6.23
CA PRO A 168 4.60 -8.42 4.95
C PRO A 168 3.85 -7.42 4.07
N SER A 169 4.58 -6.60 3.30
CA SER A 169 3.97 -5.54 2.49
C SER A 169 4.32 -5.70 1.02
N LEU A 170 3.32 -5.93 0.18
CA LEU A 170 3.44 -5.99 -1.28
C LEU A 170 3.07 -4.63 -1.88
N TYR A 171 3.83 -4.19 -2.89
CA TYR A 171 3.61 -2.86 -3.50
C TYR A 171 3.39 -2.96 -5.02
N PRO A 172 2.12 -3.05 -5.48
CA PRO A 172 1.79 -3.01 -6.90
C PRO A 172 2.05 -1.64 -7.51
N GLY A 173 2.50 -1.62 -8.77
CA GLY A 173 2.68 -0.40 -9.57
C GLY A 173 1.59 -0.14 -10.59
N ASN A 174 0.77 -1.14 -10.90
CA ASN A 174 -0.31 -1.05 -11.88
C ASN A 174 -1.41 -2.12 -11.63
N VAL A 175 -2.42 -2.17 -12.50
CA VAL A 175 -3.55 -3.10 -12.38
C VAL A 175 -3.18 -4.57 -12.54
N GLN A 176 -2.15 -4.91 -13.32
CA GLN A 176 -1.65 -6.29 -13.41
C GLN A 176 -1.00 -6.70 -12.09
N ASP A 177 -0.16 -5.84 -11.52
CA ASP A 177 0.49 -6.09 -10.24
C ASP A 177 -0.55 -6.24 -9.10
N ILE A 178 -1.67 -5.49 -9.13
CA ILE A 178 -2.75 -5.66 -8.15
C ILE A 178 -3.25 -7.12 -8.16
N LEU A 179 -3.55 -7.66 -9.34
CA LEU A 179 -4.05 -9.02 -9.48
C LEU A 179 -2.98 -10.06 -9.11
N ASP A 180 -1.73 -9.85 -9.56
CA ASP A 180 -0.62 -10.78 -9.35
C ASP A 180 -0.18 -10.81 -7.88
N PHE A 181 0.20 -9.66 -7.33
CA PHE A 181 0.63 -9.55 -5.94
C PHE A 181 -0.52 -9.79 -4.97
N GLY A 182 -1.77 -9.45 -5.31
CA GLY A 182 -2.92 -9.79 -4.50
C GLY A 182 -3.08 -11.30 -4.29
N LEU A 183 -3.00 -12.08 -5.37
CA LEU A 183 -3.07 -13.55 -5.30
C LEU A 183 -1.86 -14.14 -4.56
N HIS A 184 -0.66 -13.61 -4.82
CA HIS A 184 0.52 -13.98 -4.04
C HIS A 184 0.38 -13.64 -2.56
N GLY A 185 -0.27 -12.54 -2.20
CA GLY A 185 -0.52 -12.10 -0.83
C GLY A 185 -1.46 -13.04 -0.08
N TYR A 186 -2.59 -13.45 -0.68
CA TYR A 186 -3.45 -14.47 -0.09
C TYR A 186 -2.73 -15.80 0.11
N TYR A 187 -1.98 -16.25 -0.90
CA TYR A 187 -1.24 -17.50 -0.81
C TYR A 187 -0.14 -17.44 0.25
N LEU A 188 0.65 -16.35 0.26
CA LEU A 188 1.67 -16.06 1.28
C LEU A 188 1.06 -16.10 2.68
N SER A 189 -0.08 -15.43 2.87
CA SER A 189 -0.77 -15.40 4.15
C SER A 189 -1.11 -16.81 4.63
N ARG A 190 -1.72 -17.62 3.77
CA ARG A 190 -2.07 -19.03 4.07
C ARG A 190 -0.86 -19.86 4.53
N ILE A 191 0.26 -19.77 3.81
CA ILE A 191 1.40 -20.66 4.04
C ILE A 191 2.34 -20.17 5.15
N SER A 192 2.33 -18.88 5.48
CA SER A 192 3.14 -18.30 6.55
C SER A 192 2.36 -18.11 7.84
N GLY A 193 1.03 -18.20 7.78
CA GLY A 193 0.14 -17.82 8.85
C GLY A 193 0.07 -16.31 9.07
N LEU A 194 0.88 -15.47 8.41
CA LEU A 194 0.84 -14.00 8.56
C LEU A 194 -0.37 -13.43 7.86
N TRP A 195 -0.83 -12.25 8.25
CA TRP A 195 -1.58 -11.41 7.32
C TRP A 195 -0.64 -10.93 6.21
N ALA A 196 -1.14 -10.59 5.03
CA ALA A 196 -0.34 -9.98 3.98
C ALA A 196 -0.89 -8.60 3.62
N GLY A 197 -0.04 -7.59 3.54
CA GLY A 197 -0.38 -6.23 3.15
C GLY A 197 -0.29 -6.02 1.65
N LEU A 198 -1.21 -5.24 1.09
CA LEU A 198 -1.17 -4.75 -0.29
C LEU A 198 -1.29 -3.22 -0.28
N LYS A 199 -0.16 -2.54 -0.54
CA LYS A 199 -0.11 -1.08 -0.59
C LYS A 199 -0.77 -0.56 -1.86
N ILE A 200 -1.76 0.32 -1.73
CA ILE A 200 -2.39 1.00 -2.84
C ILE A 200 -2.17 2.51 -2.69
N VAL A 201 -1.68 3.15 -3.74
CA VAL A 201 -1.55 4.61 -3.82
C VAL A 201 -2.57 5.16 -4.82
N THR A 202 -2.91 6.45 -4.69
CA THR A 202 -3.92 7.14 -5.51
C THR A 202 -3.79 6.86 -7.00
N ASN A 203 -2.59 6.97 -7.57
CA ASN A 203 -2.38 6.82 -9.01
C ASN A 203 -2.66 5.38 -9.50
N VAL A 204 -2.46 4.39 -8.62
CA VAL A 204 -2.75 2.98 -8.93
C VAL A 204 -4.24 2.69 -8.75
N ALA A 205 -4.89 3.27 -7.73
CA ALA A 205 -6.32 3.12 -7.49
C ALA A 205 -7.19 3.78 -8.57
N ASP A 206 -6.86 5.02 -8.93
CA ASP A 206 -7.58 5.84 -9.91
C ASP A 206 -7.15 5.51 -11.35
N GLY A 207 -6.01 4.83 -11.51
CA GLY A 207 -5.49 4.39 -12.79
C GLY A 207 -6.35 3.29 -13.43
N SER A 208 -6.21 3.13 -14.74
CA SER A 208 -6.77 2.01 -15.50
C SER A 208 -5.73 1.46 -16.46
N GLY A 209 -5.89 0.20 -16.84
CA GLY A 209 -4.94 -0.46 -17.72
C GLY A 209 -5.47 -1.77 -18.27
N SER A 210 -4.64 -2.41 -19.10
CA SER A 210 -4.90 -3.77 -19.54
C SER A 210 -4.26 -4.77 -18.58
N ALA A 211 -4.96 -5.86 -18.30
CA ALA A 211 -4.46 -6.99 -17.52
C ALA A 211 -4.69 -8.30 -18.29
N ILE A 212 -3.70 -9.18 -18.22
CA ILE A 212 -3.76 -10.55 -18.74
C ILE A 212 -4.31 -11.43 -17.63
N VAL A 213 -5.47 -12.04 -17.88
CA VAL A 213 -6.08 -13.04 -17.02
C VAL A 213 -5.90 -14.41 -17.68
N ALA A 214 -5.45 -15.39 -16.91
CA ALA A 214 -5.38 -16.80 -17.30
C ALA A 214 -5.25 -17.64 -16.03
N PRO A 215 -5.82 -18.86 -15.98
CA PRO A 215 -5.77 -19.71 -14.80
C PRO A 215 -4.36 -20.11 -14.34
N ASP A 216 -3.43 -20.22 -15.27
CA ASP A 216 -2.09 -20.79 -15.14
C ASP A 216 -0.96 -19.74 -15.26
N ARG A 217 -1.31 -18.44 -15.31
CA ARG A 217 -0.34 -17.33 -15.42
C ARG A 217 0.66 -17.31 -14.26
N LEU A 218 0.17 -17.59 -13.04
CA LEU A 218 0.95 -17.51 -11.81
C LEU A 218 1.32 -18.91 -11.33
N LYS A 219 2.54 -19.04 -10.82
CA LYS A 219 3.03 -20.23 -10.15
C LYS A 219 3.26 -19.89 -8.68
N PHE A 220 2.89 -20.82 -7.80
CA PHE A 220 3.00 -20.64 -6.36
C PHE A 220 3.91 -21.74 -5.81
N VAL A 221 5.08 -21.34 -5.31
CA VAL A 221 6.05 -22.22 -4.67
C VAL A 221 5.96 -22.02 -3.16
N THR A 222 5.82 -23.12 -2.42
CA THR A 222 5.81 -23.10 -0.95
C THR A 222 7.22 -23.42 -0.43
N PRO A 223 7.93 -22.45 0.17
CA PRO A 223 9.20 -22.73 0.82
C PRO A 223 9.01 -23.62 2.05
N VAL A 224 10.08 -24.31 2.45
CA VAL A 224 10.13 -25.05 3.71
C VAL A 224 11.05 -24.31 4.68
N VAL A 225 10.54 -24.05 5.88
CA VAL A 225 11.33 -23.49 7.00
C VAL A 225 11.31 -24.50 8.13
N GLU A 226 12.43 -24.61 8.84
CA GLU A 226 12.53 -25.44 10.04
C GLU A 226 12.49 -24.58 11.30
N LEU A 227 11.82 -25.08 12.34
CA LEU A 227 11.89 -24.54 13.69
C LEU A 227 12.21 -25.70 14.64
N ASP A 228 13.23 -25.52 15.49
CA ASP A 228 13.71 -26.55 16.41
C ASP A 228 14.07 -27.88 15.71
N GLY A 229 14.64 -27.80 14.50
CA GLY A 229 15.10 -28.95 13.70
C GLY A 229 13.98 -29.77 13.05
N ARG A 230 12.78 -29.19 12.89
CA ARG A 230 11.62 -29.83 12.25
C ARG A 230 10.95 -28.88 11.26
N PRO A 231 10.38 -29.38 10.15
CA PRO A 231 9.56 -28.57 9.25
C PRO A 231 8.43 -27.85 10.02
N TYR A 232 8.40 -26.53 9.91
CA TYR A 232 7.40 -25.69 10.54
C TYR A 232 6.13 -25.64 9.69
N THR A 233 4.98 -25.80 10.34
CA THR A 233 3.66 -25.53 9.74
C THR A 233 2.98 -24.47 10.59
N PRO A 234 2.48 -23.36 10.01
CA PRO A 234 1.80 -22.35 10.78
C PRO A 234 0.47 -22.87 11.32
N GLU A 235 0.23 -22.55 12.58
CA GLU A 235 -1.01 -22.84 13.29
C GLU A 235 -1.55 -21.56 13.92
N VAL A 236 -2.87 -21.48 14.04
CA VAL A 236 -3.50 -20.36 14.74
C VAL A 236 -3.27 -20.55 16.24
N ASN A 237 -2.70 -19.53 16.89
CA ASN A 237 -2.47 -19.52 18.33
C ASN A 237 -3.35 -18.44 18.97
N LEU A 238 -4.28 -18.86 19.84
CA LEU A 238 -5.23 -17.98 20.53
C LEU A 238 -4.86 -17.74 22.00
N GLY A 239 -3.66 -18.13 22.41
CA GLY A 239 -3.17 -18.03 23.79
C GLY A 239 -2.80 -16.62 24.24
N MET A 240 -3.41 -15.58 23.66
CA MET A 240 -3.31 -14.21 24.18
C MET A 240 -3.76 -14.22 25.65
N ASN A 241 -3.03 -13.52 26.52
CA ASN A 241 -3.18 -13.53 27.99
C ASN A 241 -2.61 -14.76 28.73
N VAL A 242 -2.07 -15.75 28.02
CA VAL A 242 -1.24 -16.81 28.63
C VAL A 242 0.22 -16.53 28.27
N ARG A 243 1.03 -16.13 29.27
CA ARG A 243 2.42 -15.67 29.04
C ARG A 243 3.25 -16.60 28.15
N LYS A 244 3.17 -17.92 28.39
CA LYS A 244 3.91 -18.92 27.61
C LYS A 244 3.49 -18.88 26.13
N ASP A 245 2.19 -18.88 25.87
CA ASP A 245 1.67 -18.96 24.51
C ASP A 245 1.87 -17.64 23.77
N ALA A 246 1.70 -16.51 24.45
CA ALA A 246 2.01 -15.19 23.90
C ALA A 246 3.49 -15.04 23.48
N LEU A 247 4.44 -15.58 24.27
CA LEU A 247 5.85 -15.61 23.89
C LEU A 247 6.12 -16.57 22.73
N ASP A 248 5.38 -17.67 22.61
CA ASP A 248 5.51 -18.58 21.47
C ASP A 248 4.92 -17.98 20.17
N MET A 249 3.85 -17.18 20.25
CA MET A 249 3.34 -16.39 19.13
C MET A 249 4.42 -15.45 18.59
N GLU A 250 5.13 -14.75 19.47
CA GLU A 250 6.25 -13.87 19.09
C GLU A 250 7.43 -14.67 18.51
N ARG A 251 7.80 -15.77 19.17
CA ARG A 251 8.90 -16.64 18.71
C ARG A 251 8.63 -17.15 17.30
N THR A 252 7.46 -17.70 17.04
CA THR A 252 7.09 -18.23 15.72
C THR A 252 6.96 -17.13 14.67
N LEU A 253 6.48 -15.94 15.04
CA LEU A 253 6.43 -14.77 14.16
C LEU A 253 7.82 -14.50 13.56
N TYR A 254 8.86 -14.35 14.38
CA TYR A 254 10.18 -13.93 13.92
C TYR A 254 11.06 -15.08 13.41
N TYR A 255 11.03 -16.25 14.04
CA TYR A 255 11.94 -17.35 13.67
C TYR A 255 11.41 -18.28 12.58
N ALA A 256 10.11 -18.24 12.26
CA ALA A 256 9.53 -19.14 11.27
C ALA A 256 8.65 -18.43 10.24
N ARG A 257 7.67 -17.64 10.68
CA ARG A 257 6.63 -17.08 9.79
C ARG A 257 7.16 -15.96 8.90
N GLN A 258 7.94 -15.03 9.46
CA GLN A 258 8.66 -14.01 8.68
C GLN A 258 9.69 -14.62 7.72
N GLU A 259 10.39 -15.67 8.17
CA GLU A 259 11.35 -16.38 7.34
C GLU A 259 10.69 -17.09 6.15
N LEU A 260 9.53 -17.72 6.38
CA LEU A 260 8.69 -18.26 5.31
C LEU A 260 8.30 -17.19 4.29
N ALA A 261 7.89 -16.00 4.76
CA ALA A 261 7.56 -14.90 3.87
C ALA A 261 8.76 -14.44 3.03
N ARG A 262 9.93 -14.30 3.66
CA ARG A 262 11.17 -13.90 3.00
C ARG A 262 11.57 -14.90 1.91
N LEU A 263 11.57 -16.20 2.22
CA LEU A 263 11.88 -17.25 1.24
C LEU A 263 10.82 -17.31 0.13
N TYR A 264 9.54 -17.12 0.47
CA TYR A 264 8.46 -17.10 -0.49
C TYR A 264 8.66 -16.01 -1.54
N ALA A 265 9.10 -14.81 -1.15
CA ALA A 265 9.39 -13.75 -2.10
C ALA A 265 10.50 -14.11 -3.09
N ARG A 266 11.55 -14.80 -2.63
CA ARG A 266 12.64 -15.29 -3.49
C ARG A 266 12.14 -16.36 -4.47
N GLU A 267 11.55 -17.42 -3.93
CA GLU A 267 11.19 -18.61 -4.71
C GLU A 267 10.06 -18.35 -5.71
N ASN A 268 9.22 -17.35 -5.44
CA ASN A 268 8.16 -16.91 -6.34
C ASN A 268 8.58 -15.72 -7.22
N GLY A 269 9.82 -15.25 -7.11
CA GLY A 269 10.35 -14.16 -7.95
C GLY A 269 9.58 -12.84 -7.80
N LEU A 270 9.13 -12.51 -6.59
CA LEU A 270 8.36 -11.28 -6.33
C LEU A 270 9.21 -10.03 -6.55
N ASN A 271 10.52 -10.12 -6.32
CA ASN A 271 11.48 -9.07 -6.64
C ASN A 271 12.16 -9.41 -7.98
N LYS A 272 12.09 -8.49 -8.94
CA LYS A 272 12.48 -8.76 -10.32
C LYS A 272 13.55 -7.80 -10.82
N VAL A 273 14.65 -8.34 -11.33
CA VAL A 273 15.58 -7.56 -12.16
C VAL A 273 14.90 -7.31 -13.51
N THR A 274 14.34 -6.12 -13.69
CA THR A 274 13.55 -5.75 -14.86
C THR A 274 14.41 -5.32 -16.04
N LEU A 275 15.62 -4.80 -15.75
CA LEU A 275 16.65 -4.52 -16.74
C LEU A 275 17.94 -5.22 -16.29
N PRO A 276 18.21 -6.45 -16.75
CA PRO A 276 19.47 -7.13 -16.47
C PRO A 276 20.59 -6.53 -17.33
N ASN A 277 21.77 -6.41 -16.74
CA ASN A 277 22.97 -5.91 -17.41
C ASN A 277 24.21 -6.37 -16.62
N ALA A 278 25.01 -7.28 -17.18
CA ALA A 278 26.18 -7.86 -16.51
C ALA A 278 27.30 -6.82 -16.29
N ASP A 279 27.45 -5.88 -17.23
CA ASP A 279 28.48 -4.85 -17.24
C ASP A 279 28.04 -3.55 -16.52
N ALA A 280 26.95 -3.62 -15.75
CA ALA A 280 26.44 -2.48 -15.02
C ALA A 280 27.38 -2.04 -13.88
N TRP A 281 27.62 -0.74 -13.78
CA TRP A 281 28.28 -0.13 -12.63
C TRP A 281 27.26 0.52 -11.67
N LEU A 282 26.09 0.93 -12.20
CA LEU A 282 25.00 1.54 -11.45
C LEU A 282 23.78 0.60 -11.41
N GLY A 283 23.41 0.18 -10.20
CA GLY A 283 22.13 -0.45 -9.93
C GLY A 283 21.08 0.56 -9.49
N ILE A 284 19.84 0.35 -9.87
CA ILE A 284 18.70 1.12 -9.38
C ILE A 284 17.71 0.17 -8.71
N ILE A 285 17.37 0.44 -7.46
CA ILE A 285 16.34 -0.30 -6.71
C ILE A 285 15.12 0.61 -6.56
N THR A 286 13.94 0.10 -6.90
CA THR A 286 12.67 0.84 -6.80
C THR A 286 11.49 -0.12 -6.60
N ALA A 287 10.28 0.39 -6.38
CA ALA A 287 9.08 -0.42 -6.13
C ALA A 287 7.79 0.25 -6.61
N GLY A 288 6.72 -0.54 -6.72
CA GLY A 288 5.36 -0.08 -6.99
C GLY A 288 5.22 0.99 -8.06
N LYS A 289 4.46 2.07 -7.77
CA LYS A 289 4.25 3.19 -8.70
C LYS A 289 5.55 3.93 -9.04
N THR A 290 6.48 4.02 -8.09
CA THR A 290 7.78 4.69 -8.29
C THR A 290 8.61 4.05 -9.40
N TYR A 291 8.45 2.74 -9.65
CA TYR A 291 9.03 2.09 -10.82
C TYR A 291 8.52 2.69 -12.13
N HIS A 292 7.22 2.99 -12.22
CA HIS A 292 6.64 3.58 -13.42
C HIS A 292 7.08 5.03 -13.63
N ASP A 293 7.24 5.82 -12.56
CA ASP A 293 7.83 7.16 -12.66
C ASP A 293 9.31 7.10 -13.10
N LEU A 294 10.06 6.11 -12.61
CA LEU A 294 11.44 5.87 -13.04
C LEU A 294 11.50 5.57 -14.54
N ARG A 295 10.61 4.71 -15.05
CA ARG A 295 10.51 4.39 -16.48
C ARG A 295 10.09 5.61 -17.30
N GLN A 296 9.19 6.43 -16.77
CA GLN A 296 8.79 7.69 -17.40
C GLN A 296 9.97 8.67 -17.48
N ALA A 297 10.74 8.83 -16.40
CA ALA A 297 11.93 9.69 -16.39
C ALA A 297 12.97 9.26 -17.43
N PHE A 298 13.20 7.95 -17.60
CA PHE A 298 14.06 7.44 -18.67
C PHE A 298 13.52 7.76 -20.07
N MET A 299 12.22 7.56 -20.29
CA MET A 299 11.57 7.89 -21.57
C MET A 299 11.72 9.37 -21.92
N GLU A 300 11.49 10.25 -20.95
CA GLU A 300 11.60 11.70 -21.12
C GLU A 300 13.03 12.17 -21.40
N MET A 301 14.02 11.50 -20.79
CA MET A 301 15.44 11.68 -21.12
C MET A 301 15.85 11.03 -22.45
N GLY A 302 14.93 10.39 -23.18
CA GLY A 302 15.21 9.70 -24.45
C GLY A 302 16.09 8.46 -24.30
N LEU A 303 16.01 7.78 -23.15
CA LEU A 303 16.82 6.60 -22.84
C LEU A 303 15.94 5.34 -22.91
N ASP A 304 16.11 4.57 -23.97
CA ASP A 304 15.55 3.22 -24.09
C ASP A 304 16.41 2.18 -23.34
N ASP A 305 15.95 0.93 -23.30
CA ASP A 305 16.66 -0.14 -22.58
C ASP A 305 18.07 -0.39 -23.12
N ASP A 306 18.32 -0.18 -24.41
CA ASP A 306 19.63 -0.39 -25.01
C ASP A 306 20.59 0.76 -24.67
N ALA A 307 20.10 2.00 -24.64
CA ALA A 307 20.84 3.16 -24.14
C ALA A 307 21.19 2.98 -22.66
N LEU A 308 20.26 2.49 -21.84
CA LEU A 308 20.50 2.20 -20.43
C LEU A 308 21.53 1.08 -20.23
N ARG A 309 21.50 0.03 -21.05
CA ARG A 309 22.52 -1.02 -21.03
C ARG A 309 23.91 -0.47 -21.36
N ARG A 310 24.02 0.35 -22.42
CA ARG A 310 25.28 1.02 -22.80
C ARG A 310 25.78 1.98 -21.72
N ALA A 311 24.88 2.65 -21.00
CA ALA A 311 25.22 3.51 -19.87
C ALA A 311 25.61 2.74 -18.59
N GLY A 312 25.52 1.40 -18.59
CA GLY A 312 25.89 0.55 -17.47
C GLY A 312 24.86 0.50 -16.35
N VAL A 313 23.56 0.53 -16.70
CA VAL A 313 22.45 0.49 -15.73
C VAL A 313 21.86 -0.91 -15.58
N ARG A 314 21.51 -1.29 -14.35
CA ARG A 314 20.70 -2.46 -13.99
C ARG A 314 19.53 -2.03 -13.09
N ILE A 315 18.33 -2.60 -13.23
CA ILE A 315 17.15 -2.19 -12.45
C ILE A 315 16.52 -3.38 -11.71
N LEU A 316 16.37 -3.25 -10.39
CA LEU A 316 15.62 -4.16 -9.52
C LEU A 316 14.31 -3.50 -9.08
N LYS A 317 13.19 -4.12 -9.43
CA LYS A 317 11.86 -3.77 -8.92
C LYS A 317 11.52 -4.70 -7.75
N ILE A 318 11.37 -4.12 -6.56
CA ILE A 318 10.93 -4.83 -5.35
C ILE A 318 9.41 -4.97 -5.38
N GLY A 319 8.91 -6.20 -5.29
CA GLY A 319 7.49 -6.50 -5.19
C GLY A 319 7.03 -6.64 -3.74
N MET A 320 7.87 -7.22 -2.88
CA MET A 320 7.63 -7.34 -1.44
C MET A 320 8.63 -6.47 -0.67
N LEU A 321 8.14 -5.37 -0.10
CA LEU A 321 8.94 -4.35 0.59
C LEU A 321 9.50 -4.86 1.92
N ASN A 322 8.72 -5.69 2.61
CA ASN A 322 9.08 -6.30 3.89
C ASN A 322 8.43 -7.69 3.99
N PRO A 323 9.13 -8.71 4.54
CA PRO A 323 10.57 -8.74 4.78
C PRO A 323 11.36 -8.66 3.47
N LEU A 324 12.33 -7.75 3.38
CA LEU A 324 13.18 -7.63 2.19
C LEU A 324 14.11 -8.84 2.12
N GLN A 325 14.20 -9.52 0.98
CA GLN A 325 15.02 -10.72 0.81
C GLN A 325 16.51 -10.34 0.64
N PRO A 326 17.41 -10.61 1.63
CA PRO A 326 18.83 -10.35 1.48
C PRO A 326 19.49 -10.88 0.20
N ASP A 327 19.14 -12.07 -0.28
CA ASP A 327 19.83 -12.69 -1.42
C ASP A 327 19.47 -12.02 -2.74
N ASP A 328 18.26 -11.48 -2.88
CA ASP A 328 17.89 -10.65 -4.04
C ASP A 328 18.79 -9.41 -4.12
N ILE A 329 19.03 -8.77 -2.98
CA ILE A 329 19.86 -7.56 -2.88
C ILE A 329 21.34 -7.89 -3.10
N ARG A 330 21.86 -8.94 -2.46
CA ARG A 330 23.26 -9.36 -2.62
C ARG A 330 23.56 -9.79 -4.05
N ASP A 331 22.70 -10.58 -4.66
CA ASP A 331 22.87 -11.02 -6.04
C ASP A 331 22.82 -9.85 -7.02
N PHE A 332 21.88 -8.91 -6.80
CA PHE A 332 21.76 -7.69 -7.59
C PHE A 332 22.99 -6.79 -7.46
N ALA A 333 23.54 -6.67 -6.24
CA ALA A 333 24.67 -5.82 -5.91
C ALA A 333 26.00 -6.29 -6.52
N ARG A 334 26.12 -7.56 -6.91
CA ARG A 334 27.37 -8.11 -7.47
C ARG A 334 27.81 -7.33 -8.71
N GLY A 335 29.06 -6.87 -8.66
CA GLY A 335 29.75 -6.13 -9.72
C GLY A 335 29.37 -4.66 -9.81
N LEU A 336 28.41 -4.18 -9.00
CA LEU A 336 28.05 -2.77 -8.99
C LEU A 336 29.08 -1.95 -8.20
N GLU A 337 29.30 -0.72 -8.65
CA GLU A 337 30.03 0.29 -7.88
C GLU A 337 29.08 1.12 -7.02
N GLU A 338 27.84 1.30 -7.50
CA GLU A 338 26.84 2.14 -6.89
C GLU A 338 25.44 1.56 -7.03
N ILE A 339 24.62 1.76 -6.00
CA ILE A 339 23.18 1.54 -6.01
C ILE A 339 22.49 2.87 -5.71
N LEU A 340 21.58 3.28 -6.58
CA LEU A 340 20.62 4.35 -6.36
C LEU A 340 19.27 3.75 -5.95
N VAL A 341 18.80 4.07 -4.75
CA VAL A 341 17.47 3.66 -4.28
C VAL A 341 16.48 4.78 -4.57
N VAL A 342 15.52 4.50 -5.45
CA VAL A 342 14.45 5.43 -5.83
C VAL A 342 13.14 4.97 -5.19
N GLU A 343 12.86 5.54 -4.03
CA GLU A 343 11.64 5.31 -3.25
C GLU A 343 11.04 6.63 -2.76
N GLU A 344 9.71 6.70 -2.64
CA GLU A 344 9.00 7.90 -2.18
C GLU A 344 9.06 8.04 -0.65
N LYS A 345 8.87 9.27 -0.14
CA LYS A 345 8.78 9.58 1.31
C LYS A 345 10.05 9.22 2.11
N ARG A 346 9.95 8.64 3.30
CA ARG A 346 11.13 8.30 4.12
C ARG A 346 11.79 7.03 3.58
N PRO A 347 13.11 6.87 3.75
CA PRO A 347 13.80 5.68 3.30
C PRO A 347 13.27 4.45 4.03
N PHE A 348 13.01 3.38 3.29
CA PHE A 348 12.57 2.08 3.81
C PHE A 348 13.38 0.98 3.14
N ILE A 349 13.32 0.88 1.81
CA ILE A 349 14.16 -0.03 1.02
C ILE A 349 15.63 0.36 1.17
N GLU A 350 15.96 1.66 1.16
CA GLU A 350 17.34 2.14 1.31
C GLU A 350 17.94 1.72 2.65
N LEU A 351 17.15 1.72 3.73
CA LEU A 351 17.60 1.29 5.05
C LEU A 351 17.94 -0.20 5.07
N PHE A 352 17.04 -1.06 4.59
CA PHE A 352 17.28 -2.50 4.55
C PHE A 352 18.39 -2.88 3.56
N ALA A 353 18.48 -2.23 2.40
CA ALA A 353 19.55 -2.48 1.44
C ALA A 353 20.93 -2.16 2.04
N LYS A 354 21.03 -1.04 2.79
CA LYS A 354 22.25 -0.70 3.54
C LYS A 354 22.56 -1.73 4.62
N GLU A 355 21.57 -2.16 5.40
CA GLU A 355 21.75 -3.20 6.41
C GLU A 355 22.27 -4.51 5.80
N ILE A 356 21.62 -5.00 4.75
CA ILE A 356 21.93 -6.27 4.09
C ILE A 356 23.36 -6.30 3.52
N LEU A 357 23.82 -5.16 2.99
CA LEU A 357 25.12 -5.04 2.34
C LEU A 357 26.23 -4.56 3.30
N TYR A 358 25.88 -4.09 4.49
CA TYR A 358 26.86 -3.67 5.48
C TYR A 358 27.77 -4.84 5.88
N GLY A 359 29.08 -4.60 5.89
CA GLY A 359 30.09 -5.62 6.20
C GLY A 359 30.36 -6.64 5.08
N THR A 360 29.70 -6.55 3.92
CA THR A 360 30.01 -7.39 2.76
C THR A 360 31.27 -6.88 2.03
N ALA A 361 32.08 -7.80 1.51
CA ALA A 361 33.26 -7.43 0.73
C ALA A 361 32.83 -6.76 -0.58
N ASN A 362 33.45 -5.62 -0.90
CA ASN A 362 33.12 -4.82 -2.09
C ASN A 362 31.66 -4.36 -2.15
N ALA A 363 31.05 -4.05 -1.00
CA ALA A 363 29.71 -3.45 -0.97
C ALA A 363 29.66 -2.19 -1.85
N PRO A 364 28.72 -2.08 -2.80
CA PRO A 364 28.58 -0.86 -3.60
C PRO A 364 28.20 0.31 -2.69
N ARG A 365 28.57 1.52 -3.11
CA ARG A 365 28.05 2.73 -2.47
C ARG A 365 26.53 2.77 -2.66
N ILE A 366 25.77 3.01 -1.59
CA ILE A 366 24.31 3.16 -1.67
C ILE A 366 23.93 4.61 -1.44
N VAL A 367 23.28 5.21 -2.44
CA VAL A 367 22.70 6.55 -2.41
C VAL A 367 21.19 6.46 -2.66
N GLY A 368 20.47 7.51 -2.30
CA GLY A 368 19.01 7.55 -2.47
C GLY A 368 18.50 8.90 -2.04
N LYS A 369 18.06 9.01 -0.78
CA LYS A 369 17.68 10.32 -0.21
C LYS A 369 18.82 11.31 -0.17
N ARG A 370 20.01 10.82 0.17
CA ARG A 370 21.25 11.59 0.18
C ARG A 370 22.29 10.94 -0.71
N ASP A 371 23.19 11.76 -1.24
CA ASP A 371 24.40 11.31 -1.91
C ASP A 371 25.51 10.97 -0.90
N GLU A 372 26.69 10.61 -1.40
CA GLU A 372 27.84 10.24 -0.57
C GLU A 372 28.46 11.39 0.20
N GLU A 373 28.24 12.63 -0.21
CA GLU A 373 28.65 13.82 0.51
C GLU A 373 27.60 14.25 1.55
N GLY A 374 26.48 13.53 1.65
CA GLY A 374 25.38 13.82 2.57
C GLY A 374 24.47 14.95 2.09
N ARG A 375 24.56 15.35 0.82
CA ARG A 375 23.65 16.33 0.19
C ARG A 375 22.36 15.63 -0.22
N ASP A 376 21.26 16.36 -0.19
CA ASP A 376 19.96 15.82 -0.60
C ASP A 376 19.96 15.52 -2.11
N LEU A 377 19.53 14.29 -2.46
CA LEU A 377 19.46 13.79 -3.83
C LEU A 377 18.00 13.48 -4.23
N LEU A 378 17.25 12.83 -3.35
CA LEU A 378 15.81 12.58 -3.50
C LEU A 378 15.06 13.08 -2.26
N PRO A 379 13.90 13.76 -2.41
CA PRO A 379 13.17 14.31 -1.27
C PRO A 379 12.69 13.24 -0.27
N PHE A 380 12.63 13.65 1.02
CA PHE A 380 12.04 12.87 2.12
C PHE A 380 10.52 13.02 2.23
N HIS A 381 9.92 13.88 1.40
CA HIS A 381 8.50 14.25 1.48
C HIS A 381 7.85 14.28 0.09
N GLY A 382 6.51 14.31 0.09
CA GLY A 382 5.71 14.36 -1.14
C GLY A 382 5.71 13.05 -1.93
N GLU A 383 4.93 13.06 -3.01
CA GLU A 383 4.98 12.10 -4.10
C GLU A 383 6.07 12.49 -5.10
N PHE A 384 6.67 11.51 -5.77
CA PHE A 384 7.64 11.80 -6.82
C PHE A 384 6.96 12.02 -8.17
N GLU A 385 7.46 13.02 -8.89
CA GLU A 385 7.24 13.21 -10.32
C GLU A 385 8.50 12.77 -11.08
N SER A 386 8.35 12.46 -12.37
CA SER A 386 9.47 12.00 -13.21
C SER A 386 10.62 13.00 -13.26
N ASP A 387 10.34 14.30 -13.17
CA ASP A 387 11.34 15.38 -13.14
C ASP A 387 12.34 15.27 -11.99
N ILE A 388 11.86 14.94 -10.79
CA ILE A 388 12.70 14.77 -9.60
C ILE A 388 13.65 13.59 -9.82
N ILE A 389 13.12 12.49 -10.36
CA ILE A 389 13.88 11.27 -10.64
C ILE A 389 14.89 11.52 -11.77
N ALA A 390 14.50 12.21 -12.84
CA ALA A 390 15.36 12.54 -13.98
C ALA A 390 16.60 13.33 -13.56
N ARG A 391 16.44 14.31 -12.66
CA ARG A 391 17.56 15.08 -12.10
C ARG A 391 18.52 14.21 -11.30
N ALA A 392 17.99 13.36 -10.41
CA ALA A 392 18.81 12.43 -9.64
C ALA A 392 19.56 11.45 -10.55
N LEU A 393 18.88 10.88 -11.55
CA LEU A 393 19.47 9.97 -12.53
C LEU A 393 20.59 10.64 -13.34
N HIS A 394 20.33 11.84 -13.88
CA HIS A 394 21.33 12.61 -14.61
C HIS A 394 22.58 12.88 -13.73
N ALA A 395 22.38 13.29 -12.47
CA ALA A 395 23.48 13.54 -11.54
C ALA A 395 24.35 12.28 -11.28
N ARG A 396 23.78 11.08 -11.34
CA ARG A 396 24.54 9.83 -11.18
C ARG A 396 25.17 9.38 -12.50
N LEU A 397 24.38 9.25 -13.56
CA LEU A 397 24.82 8.71 -14.86
C LEU A 397 25.95 9.52 -15.49
N SER A 398 25.88 10.85 -15.38
CA SER A 398 26.88 11.78 -15.95
C SER A 398 28.28 11.65 -15.36
N ARG A 399 28.47 10.85 -14.29
CA ARG A 399 29.79 10.54 -13.72
C ARG A 399 30.66 9.67 -14.62
N LYS A 400 30.05 8.84 -15.47
CA LYS A 400 30.77 7.92 -16.35
C LYS A 400 30.37 8.00 -17.81
N THR A 401 29.13 8.40 -18.08
CA THR A 401 28.59 8.45 -19.43
C THR A 401 27.98 9.81 -19.68
N ARG A 402 28.44 10.50 -20.72
CA ARG A 402 27.78 11.71 -21.19
C ARG A 402 26.54 11.34 -21.99
N LEU A 403 25.38 11.85 -21.58
CA LEU A 403 24.09 11.56 -22.19
C LEU A 403 23.46 12.86 -22.69
N GLU A 404 23.72 13.22 -23.96
CA GLU A 404 23.27 14.50 -24.54
C GLU A 404 21.75 14.70 -24.49
N SER A 405 20.98 13.63 -24.67
CA SER A 405 19.51 13.66 -24.56
C SER A 405 19.04 13.97 -23.14
N ALA A 406 19.70 13.40 -22.12
CA ALA A 406 19.42 13.69 -20.72
C ALA A 406 19.81 15.14 -20.37
N GLU A 407 20.99 15.61 -20.80
CA GLU A 407 21.39 17.01 -20.63
C GLU A 407 20.38 17.99 -21.26
N ALA A 408 19.90 17.68 -22.48
CA ALA A 408 18.89 18.47 -23.17
C ALA A 408 17.55 18.48 -22.42
N TRP A 409 17.14 17.34 -21.87
CA TRP A 409 15.93 17.25 -21.04
C TRP A 409 16.05 18.07 -19.77
N ILE A 410 17.17 17.99 -19.04
CA ILE A 410 17.39 18.79 -17.82
C ILE A 410 17.34 20.29 -18.13
N ARG A 411 18.00 20.74 -19.22
CA ARG A 411 17.91 22.15 -19.65
C ARG A 411 16.47 22.57 -19.93
N ARG A 412 15.71 21.73 -20.61
CA ARG A 412 14.29 21.99 -20.87
C ARG A 412 13.46 22.05 -19.59
N LEU A 413 13.72 21.19 -18.61
CA LEU A 413 13.05 21.25 -17.31
C LEU A 413 13.37 22.56 -16.58
N ASP A 414 14.62 23.01 -16.62
CA ASP A 414 15.02 24.29 -16.04
C ASP A 414 14.28 25.46 -16.71
N GLU A 415 14.18 25.46 -18.04
CA GLU A 415 13.40 26.45 -18.79
C GLU A 415 11.90 26.41 -18.48
N ILE A 416 11.33 25.24 -18.18
CA ILE A 416 9.92 25.11 -17.79
C ILE A 416 9.72 25.64 -16.37
N HIS A 417 10.57 25.25 -15.43
CA HIS A 417 10.47 25.66 -14.02
C HIS A 417 10.84 27.13 -13.78
N SER A 418 11.63 27.73 -14.68
CA SER A 418 11.90 29.17 -14.65
C SER A 418 10.73 30.02 -15.16
N ARG A 419 9.72 29.42 -15.81
CA ARG A 419 8.54 30.18 -16.24
C ARG A 419 7.72 30.57 -15.03
N ASN A 420 7.24 31.80 -15.02
CA ASN A 420 6.25 32.20 -14.05
C ASN A 420 4.99 31.34 -14.25
N ALA A 421 4.57 30.66 -13.18
CA ALA A 421 3.27 30.00 -13.17
C ALA A 421 2.22 31.04 -13.53
N LEU A 422 1.38 30.73 -14.54
CA LEU A 422 0.22 31.56 -14.82
C LEU A 422 -0.61 31.64 -13.54
N THR A 423 -0.97 32.85 -13.11
CA THR A 423 -1.83 33.04 -11.95
C THR A 423 -3.20 32.44 -12.25
N THR A 424 -3.39 31.19 -11.90
CA THR A 424 -4.71 30.54 -11.95
C THR A 424 -5.51 30.99 -10.75
N LEU A 425 -6.81 31.26 -10.93
CA LEU A 425 -7.71 31.50 -9.82
C LEU A 425 -7.70 30.28 -8.88
N THR A 426 -7.30 30.47 -7.64
CA THR A 426 -7.36 29.43 -6.61
C THR A 426 -8.82 29.02 -6.41
N ARG A 427 -9.17 27.80 -6.83
CA ARG A 427 -10.49 27.23 -6.57
C ARG A 427 -10.50 26.61 -5.18
N SER A 428 -10.82 27.41 -4.17
CA SER A 428 -11.07 26.89 -2.82
C SER A 428 -12.27 25.94 -2.84
N ALA A 429 -12.14 24.79 -2.18
CA ALA A 429 -13.26 23.91 -1.97
C ALA A 429 -14.34 24.62 -1.13
N TRP A 430 -15.58 24.56 -1.59
CA TRP A 430 -16.70 25.29 -1.00
C TRP A 430 -17.97 24.45 -1.05
N TYR A 431 -18.92 24.75 -0.17
CA TYR A 431 -20.24 24.15 -0.18
C TYR A 431 -21.03 24.63 -1.40
N CYS A 432 -21.62 23.70 -2.15
CA CYS A 432 -22.61 24.04 -3.17
C CYS A 432 -23.78 24.81 -2.52
N SER A 433 -24.48 25.67 -3.27
CA SER A 433 -25.59 26.49 -2.74
C SER A 433 -26.65 25.67 -2.01
N GLY A 434 -26.97 24.46 -2.48
CA GLY A 434 -27.92 23.54 -1.84
C GLY A 434 -27.35 22.61 -0.75
N CYS A 435 -26.06 22.73 -0.41
CA CYS A 435 -25.47 21.85 0.60
C CYS A 435 -25.99 22.22 2.00
N PRO A 436 -26.53 21.25 2.79
CA PRO A 436 -27.06 21.52 4.13
C PRO A 436 -25.98 22.05 5.11
N HIS A 437 -24.70 21.77 4.86
CA HIS A 437 -23.59 22.33 5.63
C HIS A 437 -23.50 23.87 5.55
N ASN A 438 -24.10 24.51 4.55
CA ASN A 438 -24.15 25.97 4.49
C ASN A 438 -24.86 26.60 5.69
N THR A 439 -25.83 25.90 6.28
CA THR A 439 -26.53 26.34 7.48
C THR A 439 -25.99 25.65 8.72
N SER A 440 -25.76 24.33 8.67
CA SER A 440 -25.45 23.55 9.89
C SER A 440 -24.09 23.84 10.51
N THR A 441 -23.11 24.36 9.76
CA THR A 441 -21.78 24.68 10.33
C THR A 441 -21.63 26.12 10.79
N LYS A 442 -22.73 26.90 10.85
CA LYS A 442 -22.74 28.23 11.47
C LYS A 442 -22.93 28.09 12.99
N ALA A 443 -22.13 28.82 13.76
CA ALA A 443 -22.26 28.94 15.21
C ALA A 443 -22.60 30.40 15.59
N PRO A 444 -23.07 30.68 16.82
CA PRO A 444 -23.29 32.05 17.29
C PRO A 444 -22.03 32.91 17.14
N ASP A 445 -22.21 34.20 16.83
CA ASP A 445 -21.09 35.12 16.65
C ASP A 445 -20.18 35.17 17.90
N GLY A 446 -18.87 35.15 17.67
CA GLY A 446 -17.87 35.11 18.74
C GLY A 446 -17.61 33.71 19.33
N SER A 447 -18.33 32.68 18.89
CA SER A 447 -18.07 31.30 19.33
C SER A 447 -16.78 30.75 18.74
N ILE A 448 -16.08 29.95 19.54
CA ILE A 448 -14.98 29.11 19.07
C ILE A 448 -15.57 27.78 18.58
N VAL A 449 -15.23 27.42 17.34
CA VAL A 449 -15.72 26.19 16.72
C VAL A 449 -14.54 25.30 16.33
N SER A 450 -14.64 24.01 16.62
CA SER A 450 -13.73 22.98 16.13
C SER A 450 -14.39 22.20 14.99
N ALA A 451 -13.60 21.74 14.03
CA ALA A 451 -14.06 20.97 12.88
C ALA A 451 -13.77 19.49 13.04
N GLY A 452 -14.72 18.67 12.60
CA GLY A 452 -14.46 17.28 12.26
C GLY A 452 -13.86 17.15 10.86
N ILE A 453 -13.21 16.02 10.62
CA ILE A 453 -12.66 15.71 9.30
C ILE A 453 -13.78 15.52 8.28
N GLY A 454 -13.52 15.97 7.04
CA GLY A 454 -14.44 15.88 5.91
C GLY A 454 -15.04 17.24 5.56
N CYS A 455 -16.33 17.29 5.22
CA CYS A 455 -16.97 18.54 4.79
C CYS A 455 -16.86 19.65 5.84
N HIS A 456 -16.89 19.31 7.13
CA HIS A 456 -16.79 20.26 8.24
C HIS A 456 -15.44 21.00 8.29
N THR A 457 -14.36 20.39 7.79
CA THR A 457 -13.06 21.07 7.63
C THR A 457 -13.15 22.25 6.66
N MET A 458 -14.00 22.17 5.63
CA MET A 458 -14.18 23.27 4.67
C MET A 458 -14.72 24.54 5.33
N ALA A 459 -15.45 24.42 6.45
CA ALA A 459 -15.95 25.57 7.20
C ALA A 459 -14.84 26.47 7.76
N MET A 460 -13.60 25.96 7.90
CA MET A 460 -12.42 26.75 8.27
C MET A 460 -12.14 27.88 7.27
N TRP A 461 -12.41 27.66 5.97
CA TRP A 461 -12.18 28.66 4.93
C TRP A 461 -13.34 29.65 4.78
N MET A 462 -14.43 29.46 5.55
CA MET A 462 -15.68 30.21 5.39
C MET A 462 -15.87 31.35 6.40
N LYS A 463 -14.81 31.74 7.14
CA LYS A 463 -14.86 32.78 8.19
C LYS A 463 -15.96 32.51 9.26
N ARG A 464 -16.09 31.26 9.70
CA ARG A 464 -17.14 30.81 10.65
C ARG A 464 -16.66 30.59 12.09
N GLY A 465 -15.53 31.20 12.49
CA GLY A 465 -14.95 30.98 13.83
C GLY A 465 -14.40 29.56 14.04
N VAL A 466 -14.21 28.80 12.97
CA VAL A 466 -13.69 27.43 12.99
C VAL A 466 -12.17 27.46 13.02
N VAL A 467 -11.56 26.99 14.11
CA VAL A 467 -10.13 27.22 14.41
C VAL A 467 -9.32 25.96 14.68
N MET A 468 -9.96 24.81 14.88
CA MET A 468 -9.32 23.57 15.31
C MET A 468 -9.82 22.35 14.52
N GLY A 469 -9.03 21.29 14.51
CA GLY A 469 -9.40 19.98 13.97
C GLY A 469 -8.49 18.90 14.55
N THR A 470 -8.90 17.64 14.40
CA THR A 470 -8.17 16.46 14.90
C THR A 470 -8.42 15.25 14.00
N HIS A 471 -7.86 14.09 14.37
CA HIS A 471 -8.12 12.82 13.69
C HIS A 471 -9.55 12.33 13.96
N MET A 472 -10.12 11.56 13.00
CA MET A 472 -11.48 11.03 13.12
C MET A 472 -11.64 10.18 14.38
N GLY A 473 -12.76 10.41 15.06
CA GLY A 473 -13.16 9.73 16.28
C GLY A 473 -12.71 10.42 17.56
N ALA A 474 -11.91 11.49 17.49
CA ALA A 474 -11.43 12.24 18.66
C ALA A 474 -11.90 13.71 18.68
N GLU A 475 -12.75 14.10 17.75
CA GLU A 475 -13.35 15.42 17.68
C GLU A 475 -13.97 15.83 19.02
N GLY A 476 -13.68 17.07 19.45
CA GLY A 476 -14.14 17.62 20.72
C GLY A 476 -13.29 17.24 21.93
N ALA A 477 -12.60 16.09 21.92
CA ALA A 477 -11.78 15.64 23.05
C ALA A 477 -10.61 16.57 23.35
N GLN A 478 -10.13 17.33 22.36
CA GLN A 478 -9.14 18.41 22.55
C GLN A 478 -9.58 19.40 23.64
N TRP A 479 -10.88 19.67 23.76
CA TRP A 479 -11.42 20.57 24.77
C TRP A 479 -11.17 20.09 26.19
N ILE A 480 -11.19 18.77 26.43
CA ILE A 480 -10.94 18.19 27.76
C ILE A 480 -9.55 18.61 28.27
N GLY A 481 -8.55 18.63 27.38
CA GLY A 481 -7.20 19.08 27.70
C GLY A 481 -7.05 20.61 27.77
N MET A 482 -7.90 21.37 27.08
CA MET A 482 -7.83 22.83 27.04
C MET A 482 -8.60 23.52 28.17
N GLN A 483 -9.77 22.98 28.53
CA GLN A 483 -10.75 23.63 29.42
C GLN A 483 -10.18 24.07 30.77
N PRO A 484 -9.29 23.32 31.44
CA PRO A 484 -8.72 23.74 32.72
C PRO A 484 -7.78 24.96 32.65
N PHE A 485 -7.38 25.38 31.45
CA PHE A 485 -6.33 26.39 31.23
C PHE A 485 -6.81 27.63 30.46
N THR A 486 -8.12 27.84 30.37
CA THR A 486 -8.72 28.98 29.66
C THR A 486 -9.97 29.49 30.38
N ASP A 487 -10.25 30.79 30.28
CA ASP A 487 -11.52 31.38 30.73
C ASP A 487 -12.69 31.06 29.78
N THR A 488 -12.41 30.48 28.60
CA THR A 488 -13.43 30.02 27.65
C THR A 488 -14.30 28.95 28.33
N GLN A 489 -15.62 29.16 28.39
CA GLN A 489 -16.51 28.27 29.12
C GLN A 489 -16.90 27.01 28.32
N HIS A 490 -17.01 27.13 27.00
CA HIS A 490 -17.33 26.03 26.09
C HIS A 490 -16.87 26.34 24.67
N ILE A 491 -16.83 25.31 23.83
CA ILE A 491 -16.64 25.41 22.38
C ILE A 491 -17.77 24.64 21.66
N PHE A 492 -17.97 24.92 20.38
CA PHE A 492 -18.81 24.09 19.51
C PHE A 492 -17.94 23.11 18.73
N GLN A 493 -18.36 21.85 18.61
CA GLN A 493 -17.68 20.86 17.78
C GLN A 493 -18.59 20.46 16.63
N ASN A 494 -18.20 20.82 15.41
CA ASN A 494 -18.85 20.35 14.21
C ASN A 494 -18.41 18.92 13.92
N MET A 495 -19.35 17.99 13.72
CA MET A 495 -19.04 16.59 13.40
C MET A 495 -19.94 16.10 12.26
N GLY A 496 -19.37 15.32 11.35
CA GLY A 496 -20.14 14.53 10.40
C GLY A 496 -20.76 13.31 11.08
N ASP A 497 -21.79 12.75 10.45
CA ASP A 497 -22.39 11.46 10.83
C ASP A 497 -21.36 10.33 10.85
N GLY A 498 -20.52 10.22 9.82
CA GLY A 498 -19.45 9.22 9.76
C GLY A 498 -18.40 9.42 10.85
N THR A 499 -18.03 10.66 11.15
CA THR A 499 -17.13 10.99 12.27
C THR A 499 -17.75 10.63 13.61
N TYR A 500 -19.02 10.98 13.82
CA TYR A 500 -19.76 10.69 15.05
C TYR A 500 -19.91 9.19 15.29
N ALA A 501 -20.15 8.40 14.24
CA ALA A 501 -20.21 6.95 14.34
C ALA A 501 -18.83 6.30 14.60
N HIS A 502 -17.74 7.01 14.29
CA HIS A 502 -16.35 6.56 14.50
C HIS A 502 -15.83 6.87 15.91
N SER A 503 -16.46 7.85 16.59
CA SER A 503 -16.12 8.35 17.94
C SER A 503 -16.49 7.42 19.08
#